data_AF-A0A8C3X7U3-F1
#
_entry.id   AF-A0A8C3X7U3-F1
#
_cell.length_a   1.000
_cell.length_b   1.000
_cell.length_c   1.000
_cell.angle_alpha   90.00
_cell.angle_beta   90.00
_cell.angle_gamma   90.00
#
_symmetry.space_group_name_H-M   'P 1'
#
loop_
_entity.id
_entity.type
_entity.pdbx_description
1 polymer ?
#
loop_
_entity_poly.entity_id
_entity_poly.type
_entity_poly.pdbx_seq_one_letter_code
_entity_poly.pdbx_strand_id
1 'polypeptide(L)'
;MTVSARGFWLLRGRLGRVPALGRSAVSPLEAPRAAGRAVRGFRDSGVRHDAVIISGTEMAKQIQKEIQQGVVSWISLGNRRPHLSIILVGDDPASHTYVRKKIKAATAVGIYSEIILKPKDVSQEELLDITDRLNMDPRVSGILVQLPLPDHVDERTVCNAIAPEKDVDGFHIINIGRLCLDQHSLIPATASAVWEIIKRTGIETFGKNVVVAGRSKNAGMPIAMLLHTDGGHERPGGDATVTIAHRYTPKEQLKIHTLLADVVIVAAGIPKLITSDMVKEGAAVIDVGINYVLDPVTGKTTLVGDVDFEAVKKKASFITPVPGGVGPVTVAMLLKNTLLAAKKAIY
;
A
#
# COMPACT_ATOMS: atom_id res chain seq x y z
N MET A 1 13.25 -49.58 35.19
CA MET A 1 13.49 -48.34 35.96
C MET A 1 12.83 -47.21 35.17
N THR A 2 11.63 -46.80 35.59
CA THR A 2 11.35 -45.49 36.26
C THR A 2 11.49 -44.31 35.29
N VAL A 3 10.40 -43.79 34.70
CA VAL A 3 9.49 -42.75 35.29
C VAL A 3 10.23 -41.41 35.43
N SER A 4 9.79 -40.29 34.83
CA SER A 4 8.47 -39.67 35.04
C SER A 4 8.05 -38.68 33.95
N ALA A 5 6.75 -38.66 33.63
CA ALA A 5 6.10 -37.50 33.04
C ALA A 5 5.54 -36.58 34.15
N ARG A 6 5.63 -35.26 33.96
CA ARG A 6 4.93 -34.21 34.71
C ARG A 6 4.69 -33.02 33.76
N GLY A 7 3.58 -32.29 33.80
CA GLY A 7 2.35 -32.49 34.56
C GLY A 7 1.39 -31.33 34.30
N PHE A 8 0.12 -31.63 33.98
CA PHE A 8 -0.95 -30.64 33.87
C PHE A 8 -1.18 -29.94 35.23
N TRP A 9 -1.42 -28.62 35.22
CA TRP A 9 -1.97 -27.89 36.37
C TRP A 9 -3.33 -27.29 36.02
N LEU A 10 -4.37 -27.85 36.65
CA LEU A 10 -5.72 -27.31 36.72
C LEU A 10 -5.81 -26.33 37.89
N LEU A 11 -6.28 -25.10 37.65
CA LEU A 11 -6.69 -24.17 38.71
C LEU A 11 -8.20 -24.24 38.91
N ARG A 12 -8.63 -24.74 40.08
CA ARG A 12 -10.02 -24.65 40.56
C ARG A 12 -10.16 -23.51 41.58
N GLY A 13 -10.95 -22.51 41.19
CA GLY A 13 -11.98 -21.83 42.00
C GLY A 13 -11.70 -21.31 43.43
N ARG A 14 -12.06 -20.04 43.65
CA ARG A 14 -12.69 -19.59 44.91
C ARG A 14 -13.94 -18.77 44.63
N LEU A 15 -15.05 -19.16 45.25
CA LEU A 15 -16.33 -18.44 45.24
C LEU A 15 -16.31 -17.32 46.29
N GLY A 16 -16.57 -16.08 45.87
CA GLY A 16 -16.85 -14.96 46.76
C GLY A 16 -18.34 -14.84 47.07
N ARG A 17 -18.72 -14.76 48.35
CA ARG A 17 -20.11 -14.56 48.78
C ARG A 17 -20.48 -13.07 48.75
N VAL A 18 -21.69 -12.77 48.30
CA VAL A 18 -22.34 -11.44 48.44
C VAL A 18 -23.36 -11.53 49.60
N PRO A 19 -23.39 -10.57 50.55
CA PRO A 19 -24.44 -10.48 51.55
C PRO A 19 -25.64 -9.67 51.03
N ALA A 20 -26.86 -10.08 51.41
CA ALA A 20 -28.10 -9.39 51.06
C ALA A 20 -29.01 -9.21 52.28
N LEU A 21 -29.49 -7.98 52.50
CA LEU A 21 -30.54 -7.53 53.44
C LEU A 21 -30.90 -6.08 53.03
N GLY A 22 -32.15 -5.63 52.85
CA GLY A 22 -33.44 -6.33 52.67
C GLY A 22 -34.67 -5.40 52.82
N ARG A 23 -35.63 -5.47 51.87
CA ARG A 23 -37.07 -5.04 51.93
C ARG A 23 -37.36 -3.54 52.21
N SER A 24 -38.48 -2.90 51.83
CA SER A 24 -39.81 -3.22 51.22
C SER A 24 -40.44 -1.89 50.70
N ALA A 25 -41.56 -1.74 49.96
CA ALA A 25 -42.49 -2.57 49.14
C ALA A 25 -43.50 -1.59 48.43
N VAL A 26 -44.62 -2.08 47.84
CA VAL A 26 -45.81 -1.32 47.34
C VAL A 26 -45.59 -0.52 46.02
N SER A 27 -46.41 -0.52 44.96
CA SER A 27 -47.55 -1.36 44.45
C SER A 27 -47.74 -1.09 42.93
N PRO A 28 -48.55 -1.87 42.17
CA PRO A 28 -48.53 -1.86 40.69
C PRO A 28 -49.57 -0.95 40.03
N LEU A 29 -49.35 -0.55 38.77
CA LEU A 29 -50.40 -0.10 37.82
C LEU A 29 -49.92 -0.14 36.34
N GLU A 30 -50.84 -0.58 35.48
CA GLU A 30 -51.04 -0.30 34.04
C GLU A 30 -49.94 -0.50 32.98
N ALA A 31 -50.30 -1.30 31.97
CA ALA A 31 -49.67 -1.35 30.65
C ALA A 31 -50.57 -0.68 29.60
N PRO A 32 -50.08 0.28 28.79
CA PRO A 32 -50.79 0.78 27.62
C PRO A 32 -50.30 0.12 26.31
N ARG A 33 -51.25 -0.14 25.41
CA ARG A 33 -51.00 -0.61 24.04
C ARG A 33 -50.25 0.45 23.22
N ALA A 34 -49.24 0.04 22.45
CA ALA A 34 -48.64 0.87 21.40
C ALA A 34 -49.09 0.38 20.03
N ALA A 35 -49.61 1.29 19.20
CA ALA A 35 -50.23 0.97 17.92
C ALA A 35 -49.21 0.65 16.81
N GLY A 36 -49.62 -0.19 15.86
CA GLY A 36 -48.83 -0.48 14.66
C GLY A 36 -48.59 0.80 13.83
N ARG A 37 -47.33 1.08 13.52
CA ARG A 37 -46.94 2.08 12.51
C ARG A 37 -46.44 1.36 11.27
N ALA A 38 -47.08 1.61 10.15
CA ALA A 38 -46.71 1.03 8.86
C ALA A 38 -45.25 1.35 8.50
N VAL A 39 -44.56 0.36 7.94
CA VAL A 39 -43.25 0.54 7.31
C VAL A 39 -43.41 1.48 6.12
N ARG A 40 -43.11 2.77 6.32
CA ARG A 40 -42.94 3.70 5.20
C ARG A 40 -41.67 3.28 4.48
N GLY A 41 -41.82 2.79 3.25
CA GLY A 41 -40.71 2.35 2.42
C GLY A 41 -39.63 3.43 2.32
N PHE A 42 -38.37 3.02 2.37
CA PHE A 42 -37.24 3.90 2.08
C PHE A 42 -37.47 4.53 0.70
N ARG A 43 -37.63 5.86 0.68
CA ARG A 43 -37.50 6.61 -0.57
C ARG A 43 -36.02 6.57 -0.93
N ASP A 44 -35.70 5.85 -2.00
CA ASP A 44 -34.44 5.99 -2.72
C ASP A 44 -34.31 7.46 -3.15
N SER A 45 -33.56 8.24 -2.37
CA SER A 45 -33.17 9.59 -2.74
C SER A 45 -32.02 9.48 -3.73
N GLY A 46 -32.36 9.13 -4.97
CA GLY A 46 -31.44 8.81 -6.07
C GLY A 46 -30.61 9.99 -6.59
N VAL A 47 -29.95 10.71 -5.70
CA VAL A 47 -28.87 11.63 -6.05
C VAL A 47 -27.62 10.79 -6.26
N ARG A 48 -27.45 10.31 -7.50
CA ARG A 48 -26.18 9.68 -7.93
C ARG A 48 -25.09 10.74 -7.87
N HIS A 49 -24.28 10.71 -6.83
CA HIS A 49 -23.07 11.49 -6.73
C HIS A 49 -21.95 10.76 -7.48
N ASP A 50 -21.33 11.42 -8.44
CA ASP A 50 -20.07 10.94 -9.03
C ASP A 50 -18.99 10.85 -7.94
N ALA A 51 -18.13 9.84 -8.05
CA ALA A 51 -17.06 9.55 -7.12
C ALA A 51 -16.11 10.74 -6.94
N VAL A 52 -15.64 10.93 -5.71
CA VAL A 52 -14.55 11.86 -5.41
C VAL A 52 -13.27 11.34 -6.08
N ILE A 53 -12.78 12.08 -7.09
CA ILE A 53 -11.56 11.73 -7.81
C ILE A 53 -10.35 12.12 -6.94
N ILE A 54 -9.64 11.11 -6.43
CA ILE A 54 -8.47 11.31 -5.57
C ILE A 54 -7.28 11.74 -6.44
N SER A 55 -6.92 13.02 -6.40
CA SER A 55 -5.70 13.52 -7.03
C SER A 55 -4.45 13.14 -6.23
N GLY A 56 -3.90 11.97 -6.51
CA GLY A 56 -2.59 11.56 -6.01
C GLY A 56 -1.46 12.49 -6.46
N THR A 57 -1.66 13.28 -7.52
CA THR A 57 -0.73 14.34 -7.95
C THR A 57 -0.68 15.49 -6.96
N GLU A 58 -1.82 15.97 -6.44
CA GLU A 58 -1.81 16.99 -5.39
C GLU A 58 -1.32 16.43 -4.05
N MET A 59 -1.71 15.20 -3.71
CA MET A 59 -1.21 14.52 -2.51
C MET A 59 0.32 14.33 -2.55
N ALA A 60 0.88 13.96 -3.70
CA ALA A 60 2.33 13.85 -3.89
C ALA A 60 3.05 15.18 -3.70
N LYS A 61 2.48 16.32 -4.14
CA LYS A 61 3.05 17.65 -3.88
C LYS A 61 3.08 17.99 -2.38
N GLN A 62 2.01 17.65 -1.65
CA GLN A 62 1.95 17.84 -0.19
C GLN A 62 3.04 17.02 0.52
N ILE A 63 3.13 15.72 0.21
CA ILE A 63 4.16 14.82 0.76
C ILE A 63 5.56 15.30 0.39
N GLN A 64 5.78 15.76 -0.85
CA GLN A 64 7.09 16.31 -1.28
C GLN A 64 7.46 17.58 -0.49
N LYS A 65 6.50 18.44 -0.14
CA LYS A 65 6.74 19.61 0.72
C LYS A 65 7.14 19.20 2.14
N GLU A 66 6.46 18.21 2.71
CA GLU A 66 6.82 17.61 4.02
C GLU A 66 8.25 17.03 4.00
N ILE A 67 8.61 16.29 2.94
CA ILE A 67 9.95 15.74 2.75
C ILE A 67 10.99 16.86 2.61
N GLN A 68 10.72 17.88 1.80
CA GLN A 68 11.64 19.02 1.61
C GLN A 68 11.93 19.73 2.95
N GLN A 69 10.90 19.99 3.76
CA GLN A 69 11.07 20.52 5.12
C GLN A 69 11.90 19.59 5.99
N GLY A 70 11.64 18.28 5.92
CA GLY A 70 12.38 17.24 6.65
C GLY A 70 13.86 17.11 6.23
N VAL A 71 14.19 17.40 4.97
CA VAL A 71 15.56 17.45 4.42
C VAL A 71 16.28 18.73 4.85
N VAL A 72 15.62 19.90 4.76
CA VAL A 72 16.17 21.18 5.23
C VAL A 72 16.51 21.12 6.72
N SER A 73 15.58 20.62 7.54
CA SER A 73 15.80 20.41 8.97
C SER A 73 16.98 19.46 9.23
N TRP A 74 17.06 18.33 8.51
CA TRP A 74 18.15 17.37 8.66
C TRP A 74 19.54 17.98 8.38
N ILE A 75 19.65 18.77 7.30
CA ILE A 75 20.90 19.45 6.92
C ILE A 75 21.24 20.58 7.92
N SER A 76 20.25 21.30 8.45
CA SER A 76 20.49 22.36 9.45
C SER A 76 21.07 21.84 10.77
N LEU A 77 20.91 20.54 11.07
CA LEU A 77 21.53 19.86 12.20
C LEU A 77 22.98 19.42 11.91
N GLY A 78 23.59 19.86 10.80
CA GLY A 78 24.95 19.53 10.39
C GLY A 78 25.10 18.18 9.67
N ASN A 79 24.01 17.45 9.44
CA ASN A 79 24.06 16.16 8.77
C ASN A 79 24.27 16.30 7.26
N ARG A 80 24.83 15.24 6.65
CA ARG A 80 24.94 15.15 5.19
C ARG A 80 23.56 15.08 4.53
N ARG A 81 23.43 15.74 3.38
CA ARG A 81 22.26 15.64 2.50
C ARG A 81 21.99 14.16 2.15
N PRO A 82 20.72 13.69 2.20
CA PRO A 82 20.39 12.33 1.77
C PRO A 82 20.79 12.07 0.31
N HIS A 83 21.24 10.86 0.03
CA HIS A 83 21.69 10.43 -1.29
C HIS A 83 20.93 9.18 -1.74
N LEU A 84 20.27 9.27 -2.90
CA LEU A 84 19.60 8.17 -3.59
C LEU A 84 20.39 7.75 -4.85
N SER A 85 20.97 6.55 -4.85
CA SER A 85 21.63 5.97 -6.03
C SER A 85 20.65 5.04 -6.75
N ILE A 86 20.39 5.29 -8.04
CA ILE A 86 19.47 4.50 -8.87
C ILE A 86 20.25 3.70 -9.91
N ILE A 87 20.20 2.37 -9.83
CA ILE A 87 20.70 1.47 -10.86
C ILE A 87 19.60 1.26 -11.91
N LEU A 88 19.91 1.50 -13.18
CA LEU A 88 19.01 1.33 -14.32
C LEU A 88 19.68 0.43 -15.36
N VAL A 89 19.02 -0.66 -15.74
CA VAL A 89 19.53 -1.64 -16.69
C VAL A 89 18.74 -1.58 -17.99
N GLY A 90 19.45 -1.43 -19.12
CA GLY A 90 18.87 -1.40 -20.46
C GLY A 90 18.10 -0.12 -20.82
N ASP A 91 17.35 -0.22 -21.91
CA ASP A 91 16.84 0.94 -22.67
C ASP A 91 15.30 1.04 -22.69
N ASP A 92 14.60 0.37 -21.77
CA ASP A 92 13.13 0.42 -21.70
C ASP A 92 12.62 1.87 -21.52
N PRO A 93 11.87 2.44 -22.49
CA PRO A 93 11.43 3.83 -22.44
C PRO A 93 10.53 4.15 -21.23
N ALA A 94 9.78 3.17 -20.73
CA ALA A 94 8.93 3.36 -19.54
C ALA A 94 9.79 3.52 -18.27
N SER A 95 10.78 2.64 -18.07
CA SER A 95 11.76 2.69 -16.98
C SER A 95 12.59 3.96 -17.01
N HIS A 96 13.11 4.35 -18.18
CA HIS A 96 13.81 5.65 -18.35
C HIS A 96 12.92 6.83 -17.98
N THR A 97 11.65 6.82 -18.39
CA THR A 97 10.68 7.88 -18.04
C THR A 97 10.39 7.91 -16.54
N TYR A 98 10.31 6.75 -15.88
CA TYR A 98 10.03 6.63 -14.46
C TYR A 98 11.24 7.08 -13.61
N VAL A 99 12.46 6.67 -13.97
CA VAL A 99 13.70 7.12 -13.31
C VAL A 99 13.89 8.63 -13.45
N ARG A 100 13.66 9.22 -14.64
CA ARG A 100 13.70 10.68 -14.81
C ARG A 100 12.72 11.42 -13.89
N LYS A 101 11.53 10.86 -13.65
CA LYS A 101 10.56 11.41 -12.67
C LYS A 101 11.08 11.30 -11.23
N LYS A 102 11.69 10.18 -10.83
CA LYS A 102 12.33 9.99 -9.53
C LYS A 102 13.43 11.05 -9.27
N ILE A 103 14.39 11.20 -10.19
CA ILE A 103 15.48 12.18 -10.09
C ILE A 103 14.97 13.64 -10.02
N LYS A 104 13.98 13.98 -10.86
CA LYS A 104 13.38 15.33 -10.84
C LYS A 104 12.71 15.62 -9.48
N ALA A 105 12.00 14.65 -8.92
CA ALA A 105 11.37 14.79 -7.61
C ALA A 105 12.40 14.83 -6.46
N ALA A 106 13.44 13.99 -6.50
CA ALA A 106 14.54 13.99 -5.54
C ALA A 106 15.23 15.36 -5.46
N THR A 107 15.63 15.89 -6.62
CA THR A 107 16.21 17.23 -6.75
C THR A 107 15.29 18.31 -6.18
N ALA A 108 13.98 18.26 -6.47
CA ALA A 108 13.02 19.25 -5.99
C ALA A 108 12.86 19.27 -4.45
N VAL A 109 12.98 18.11 -3.79
CA VAL A 109 12.95 18.02 -2.31
C VAL A 109 14.32 18.17 -1.64
N GLY A 110 15.39 18.43 -2.42
CA GLY A 110 16.74 18.64 -1.91
C GLY A 110 17.53 17.36 -1.60
N ILE A 111 17.06 16.20 -2.06
CA ILE A 111 17.80 14.94 -2.00
C ILE A 111 18.80 14.91 -3.17
N TYR A 112 20.06 14.55 -2.91
CA TYR A 112 21.03 14.31 -3.98
C TYR A 112 20.75 12.93 -4.60
N SER A 113 20.88 12.81 -5.91
CA SER A 113 20.58 11.55 -6.60
C SER A 113 21.39 11.35 -7.86
N GLU A 114 21.80 10.12 -8.10
CA GLU A 114 22.58 9.69 -9.26
C GLU A 114 21.90 8.53 -10.00
N ILE A 115 22.24 8.36 -11.29
CA ILE A 115 21.83 7.20 -12.09
C ILE A 115 23.09 6.43 -12.48
N ILE A 116 23.16 5.15 -12.14
CA ILE A 116 24.12 4.19 -12.66
C ILE A 116 23.43 3.44 -13.80
N LEU A 117 23.68 3.88 -15.02
CA LEU A 117 23.17 3.21 -16.22
C LEU A 117 24.07 2.02 -16.58
N LYS A 118 23.44 0.87 -16.87
CA LYS A 118 24.09 -0.36 -17.34
C LYS A 118 23.39 -0.88 -18.59
N PRO A 119 24.13 -1.49 -19.53
CA PRO A 119 23.52 -2.03 -20.74
C PRO A 119 22.69 -3.28 -20.41
N LYS A 120 21.80 -3.68 -21.32
CA LYS A 120 20.86 -4.80 -21.10
C LYS A 120 21.52 -6.17 -20.92
N ASP A 121 22.80 -6.31 -21.25
CA ASP A 121 23.62 -7.52 -21.21
C ASP A 121 24.58 -7.55 -20.00
N VAL A 122 24.47 -6.59 -19.08
CA VAL A 122 25.17 -6.57 -17.78
C VAL A 122 25.02 -7.91 -17.06
N SER A 123 26.11 -8.42 -16.46
CA SER A 123 26.06 -9.66 -15.69
C SER A 123 25.41 -9.45 -14.32
N GLN A 124 24.87 -10.52 -13.74
CA GLN A 124 24.37 -10.47 -12.37
C GLN A 124 25.50 -10.15 -11.36
N GLU A 125 26.70 -10.69 -11.59
CA GLU A 125 27.90 -10.42 -10.78
C GLU A 125 28.25 -8.92 -10.77
N GLU A 126 28.24 -8.25 -11.92
CA GLU A 126 28.52 -6.81 -12.01
C GLU A 126 27.45 -5.98 -11.27
N LEU A 127 26.18 -6.39 -11.29
CA LEU A 127 25.12 -5.72 -10.52
C LEU A 127 25.28 -5.92 -9.01
N LEU A 128 25.77 -7.08 -8.57
CA LEU A 128 26.10 -7.35 -7.17
C LEU A 128 27.30 -6.51 -6.72
N ASP A 129 28.38 -6.45 -7.51
CA ASP A 129 29.57 -5.61 -7.24
C ASP A 129 29.22 -4.12 -7.10
N ILE A 130 28.34 -3.60 -7.97
CA ILE A 130 27.84 -2.23 -7.87
C ILE A 130 27.05 -2.04 -6.58
N THR A 131 26.19 -3.01 -6.23
CA THR A 131 25.36 -2.97 -5.03
C THR A 131 26.23 -2.98 -3.76
N ASP A 132 27.24 -3.84 -3.68
CA ASP A 132 28.16 -3.92 -2.55
C ASP A 132 29.01 -2.64 -2.38
N ARG A 133 29.44 -2.04 -3.48
CA ARG A 133 30.10 -0.72 -3.45
C ARG A 133 29.18 0.37 -2.88
N LEU A 134 27.91 0.38 -3.26
CA LEU A 134 26.93 1.34 -2.74
C LEU A 134 26.54 1.04 -1.28
N ASN A 135 26.52 -0.24 -0.88
CA ASN A 135 26.33 -0.67 0.50
C ASN A 135 27.45 -0.13 1.40
N MET A 136 28.70 -0.26 0.96
CA MET A 136 29.87 0.21 1.70
C MET A 136 30.05 1.74 1.72
N ASP A 137 29.46 2.49 0.77
CA ASP A 137 29.63 3.95 0.73
C ASP A 137 28.80 4.66 1.81
N PRO A 138 29.42 5.32 2.83
CA PRO A 138 28.72 6.03 3.89
C PRO A 138 28.07 7.35 3.43
N ARG A 139 28.23 7.73 2.15
CA ARG A 139 27.54 8.85 1.52
C ARG A 139 26.18 8.45 0.96
N VAL A 140 26.01 7.18 0.56
CA VAL A 140 24.77 6.66 -0.03
C VAL A 140 23.78 6.35 1.09
N SER A 141 22.60 6.95 1.03
CA SER A 141 21.52 6.75 2.01
C SER A 141 20.49 5.74 1.55
N GLY A 142 20.22 5.67 0.24
CA GLY A 142 19.25 4.77 -0.36
C GLY A 142 19.73 4.25 -1.70
N ILE A 143 19.44 2.98 -1.97
CA ILE A 143 19.78 2.27 -3.21
C ILE A 143 18.47 1.77 -3.80
N LEU A 144 18.32 1.96 -5.12
CA LEU A 144 17.18 1.46 -5.87
C LEU A 144 17.67 0.78 -7.15
N VAL A 145 17.18 -0.43 -7.42
CA VAL A 145 17.35 -1.11 -8.69
C VAL A 145 16.04 -1.00 -9.46
N GLN A 146 16.05 -0.35 -10.63
CA GLN A 146 14.84 -0.16 -11.42
C GLN A 146 14.43 -1.48 -12.09
N LEU A 147 13.29 -2.01 -11.66
CA LEU A 147 12.66 -3.21 -12.24
C LEU A 147 11.74 -2.85 -13.44
N PRO A 148 11.50 -3.77 -14.39
CA PRO A 148 12.04 -5.14 -14.44
C PRO A 148 13.52 -5.18 -14.85
N LEU A 149 14.23 -6.22 -14.43
CA LEU A 149 15.56 -6.54 -14.95
C LEU A 149 15.48 -7.47 -16.17
N PRO A 150 16.56 -7.61 -16.97
CA PRO A 150 16.65 -8.62 -18.02
C PRO A 150 16.49 -10.05 -17.49
N ASP A 151 15.88 -10.94 -18.27
CA ASP A 151 15.51 -12.31 -17.87
C ASP A 151 16.67 -13.19 -17.36
N HIS A 152 17.93 -12.87 -17.71
CA HIS A 152 19.12 -13.58 -17.25
C HIS A 152 19.65 -13.13 -15.88
N VAL A 153 19.00 -12.14 -15.25
CA VAL A 153 19.34 -11.64 -13.91
C VAL A 153 18.22 -11.97 -12.94
N ASP A 154 18.55 -12.61 -11.81
CA ASP A 154 17.60 -12.83 -10.74
C ASP A 154 17.35 -11.54 -9.92
N GLU A 155 16.22 -10.89 -10.20
CA GLU A 155 15.71 -9.73 -9.45
C GLU A 155 15.70 -9.96 -7.93
N ARG A 156 15.39 -11.18 -7.46
CA ARG A 156 15.32 -11.49 -6.03
C ARG A 156 16.70 -11.51 -5.42
N THR A 157 17.68 -12.10 -6.11
CA THR A 157 19.08 -12.09 -5.67
C THR A 157 19.62 -10.66 -5.62
N VAL A 158 19.38 -9.85 -6.65
CA VAL A 158 19.82 -8.44 -6.67
C VAL A 158 19.11 -7.59 -5.59
N CYS A 159 17.80 -7.71 -5.41
CA CYS A 159 17.08 -6.99 -4.34
C CYS A 159 17.53 -7.41 -2.93
N ASN A 160 17.94 -8.67 -2.75
CA ASN A 160 18.44 -9.17 -1.47
C ASN A 160 19.94 -8.84 -1.23
N ALA A 161 20.65 -8.28 -2.22
CA ALA A 161 22.02 -7.79 -2.03
C ALA A 161 22.06 -6.35 -1.49
N ILE A 162 20.99 -5.57 -1.64
CA ILE A 162 20.91 -4.21 -1.11
C ILE A 162 20.83 -4.27 0.43
N ALA A 163 21.69 -3.53 1.13
CA ALA A 163 21.67 -3.45 2.59
C ALA A 163 20.26 -3.04 3.10
N PRO A 164 19.67 -3.75 4.08
CA PRO A 164 18.28 -3.52 4.50
C PRO A 164 17.96 -2.07 4.89
N GLU A 165 18.93 -1.36 5.47
CA GLU A 165 18.83 0.02 5.88
C GLU A 165 18.93 1.03 4.71
N LYS A 166 19.39 0.59 3.53
CA LYS A 166 19.45 1.37 2.28
C LYS A 166 18.40 0.95 1.24
N ASP A 167 17.67 -0.15 1.45
CA ASP A 167 16.62 -0.65 0.57
C ASP A 167 15.36 0.23 0.61
N VAL A 168 15.42 1.37 -0.09
CA VAL A 168 14.34 2.38 -0.09
C VAL A 168 13.12 1.97 -0.92
N ASP A 169 13.25 0.95 -1.76
CA ASP A 169 12.11 0.31 -2.44
C ASP A 169 11.46 -0.78 -1.57
N GLY A 170 12.05 -1.16 -0.43
CA GLY A 170 11.48 -2.08 0.56
C GLY A 170 11.39 -3.53 0.10
N PHE A 171 12.21 -3.95 -0.87
CA PHE A 171 12.12 -5.28 -1.49
C PHE A 171 13.04 -6.33 -0.84
N HIS A 172 14.02 -5.93 -0.05
CA HIS A 172 14.93 -6.83 0.67
C HIS A 172 14.13 -7.75 1.62
N ILE A 173 14.51 -9.02 1.71
CA ILE A 173 13.78 -10.04 2.49
C ILE A 173 13.58 -9.66 3.97
N ILE A 174 14.52 -8.92 4.57
CA ILE A 174 14.38 -8.40 5.96
C ILE A 174 13.29 -7.31 6.05
N ASN A 175 13.21 -6.35 5.10
CA ASN A 175 12.16 -5.33 5.11
C ASN A 175 10.78 -5.95 4.89
N ILE A 176 10.66 -6.88 3.94
CA ILE A 176 9.41 -7.64 3.71
C ILE A 176 9.06 -8.52 4.93
N GLY A 177 10.04 -9.19 5.54
CA GLY A 177 9.84 -10.01 6.73
C GLY A 177 9.33 -9.20 7.92
N ARG A 178 9.96 -8.05 8.18
CA ARG A 178 9.53 -7.09 9.22
C ARG A 178 8.14 -6.53 8.93
N LEU A 179 7.83 -6.20 7.66
CA LEU A 179 6.49 -5.78 7.24
C LEU A 179 5.43 -6.86 7.53
N CYS A 180 5.71 -8.13 7.25
CA CYS A 180 4.81 -9.26 7.51
C CYS A 180 4.69 -9.65 9.00
N LEU A 181 5.56 -9.11 9.86
CA LEU A 181 5.54 -9.29 11.32
C LEU A 181 5.08 -8.02 12.07
N ASP A 182 4.50 -7.07 11.34
CA ASP A 182 3.98 -5.79 11.86
C ASP A 182 5.01 -4.92 12.57
N GLN A 183 6.28 -5.05 12.18
CA GLN A 183 7.41 -4.27 12.67
C GLN A 183 7.75 -3.08 11.75
N HIS A 184 8.45 -2.08 12.28
CA HIS A 184 8.98 -0.96 11.51
C HIS A 184 9.96 -1.44 10.42
N SER A 185 9.73 -1.06 9.16
CA SER A 185 10.56 -1.42 8.00
C SER A 185 10.55 -0.31 6.97
N LEU A 186 11.46 -0.37 5.98
CA LEU A 186 11.28 0.38 4.75
C LEU A 186 10.21 -0.32 3.91
N ILE A 187 9.01 0.26 3.88
CA ILE A 187 7.83 -0.36 3.26
C ILE A 187 7.81 -0.06 1.75
N PRO A 188 7.50 -1.05 0.89
CA PRO A 188 7.39 -0.87 -0.55
C PRO A 188 6.63 0.39 -0.97
N ALA A 189 7.29 1.25 -1.75
CA ALA A 189 6.83 2.62 -2.01
C ALA A 189 5.39 2.69 -2.57
N THR A 190 4.99 1.72 -3.41
CA THR A 190 3.63 1.61 -3.96
C THR A 190 2.59 1.21 -2.90
N ALA A 191 2.94 0.32 -1.97
CA ALA A 191 2.06 -0.07 -0.88
C ALA A 191 1.90 1.08 0.14
N SER A 192 3.01 1.73 0.47
CA SER A 192 3.03 2.98 1.25
C SER A 192 2.19 4.08 0.60
N ALA A 193 2.18 4.19 -0.74
CA ALA A 193 1.39 5.16 -1.48
C ALA A 193 -0.12 4.89 -1.40
N VAL A 194 -0.53 3.62 -1.57
CA VAL A 194 -1.93 3.21 -1.38
C VAL A 194 -2.38 3.47 0.07
N TRP A 195 -1.52 3.19 1.06
CA TRP A 195 -1.82 3.44 2.47
C TRP A 195 -1.93 4.93 2.82
N GLU A 196 -1.05 5.79 2.29
CA GLU A 196 -1.19 7.25 2.46
C GLU A 196 -2.44 7.79 1.74
N ILE A 197 -2.79 7.25 0.56
CA ILE A 197 -4.04 7.60 -0.14
C ILE A 197 -5.26 7.32 0.74
N ILE A 198 -5.36 6.12 1.31
CA ILE A 198 -6.45 5.72 2.20
C ILE A 198 -6.53 6.66 3.41
N LYS A 199 -5.43 6.81 4.17
CA LYS A 199 -5.37 7.63 5.38
C LYS A 199 -5.70 9.10 5.13
N ARG A 200 -5.08 9.72 4.12
CA ARG A 200 -5.25 11.16 3.84
C ARG A 200 -6.62 11.50 3.23
N THR A 201 -7.29 10.51 2.64
CA THR A 201 -8.66 10.66 2.13
C THR A 201 -9.71 10.38 3.22
N GLY A 202 -9.32 9.76 4.34
CA GLY A 202 -10.27 9.36 5.40
C GLY A 202 -11.10 8.13 5.05
N ILE A 203 -10.60 7.24 4.18
CA ILE A 203 -11.26 5.98 3.85
C ILE A 203 -11.10 5.02 5.03
N GLU A 204 -12.21 4.63 5.64
CA GLU A 204 -12.22 3.64 6.73
C GLU A 204 -11.76 2.26 6.23
N THR A 205 -10.92 1.58 7.01
CA THR A 205 -10.49 0.19 6.76
C THR A 205 -10.86 -0.79 7.87
N PHE A 206 -10.94 -0.30 9.12
CA PHE A 206 -11.26 -1.12 10.29
C PHE A 206 -12.60 -1.86 10.11
N GLY A 207 -12.56 -3.20 10.16
CA GLY A 207 -13.72 -4.07 9.98
C GLY A 207 -14.34 -4.04 8.58
N LYS A 208 -13.68 -3.44 7.58
CA LYS A 208 -14.18 -3.36 6.20
C LYS A 208 -13.72 -4.53 5.34
N ASN A 209 -14.47 -4.82 4.29
CA ASN A 209 -14.06 -5.79 3.27
C ASN A 209 -13.16 -5.10 2.23
N VAL A 210 -11.99 -5.68 1.99
CA VAL A 210 -11.03 -5.19 1.00
C VAL A 210 -10.73 -6.29 -0.02
N VAL A 211 -10.73 -5.97 -1.31
CA VAL A 211 -10.20 -6.86 -2.35
C VAL A 211 -8.92 -6.26 -2.92
N VAL A 212 -7.84 -7.05 -2.93
CA VAL A 212 -6.61 -6.74 -3.65
C VAL A 212 -6.51 -7.64 -4.87
N ALA A 213 -6.82 -7.10 -6.05
CA ALA A 213 -6.71 -7.77 -7.33
C ALA A 213 -5.27 -7.66 -7.86
N GLY A 214 -4.40 -8.54 -7.37
CA GLY A 214 -2.97 -8.57 -7.66
C GLY A 214 -2.18 -9.20 -6.51
N ARG A 215 -1.20 -10.05 -6.81
CA ARG A 215 -0.35 -10.71 -5.79
C ARG A 215 1.16 -10.55 -6.01
N SER A 216 1.55 -9.50 -6.73
CA SER A 216 2.97 -9.20 -6.96
C SER A 216 3.69 -8.94 -5.62
N LYS A 217 4.98 -9.25 -5.55
CA LYS A 217 5.76 -9.11 -4.30
C LYS A 217 6.13 -7.65 -3.98
N ASN A 218 6.06 -6.76 -4.98
CA ASN A 218 6.38 -5.34 -4.87
C ASN A 218 5.15 -4.42 -4.66
N ALA A 219 3.93 -4.90 -4.92
CA ALA A 219 2.71 -4.11 -4.75
C ALA A 219 1.58 -4.91 -4.09
N GLY A 220 1.01 -5.91 -4.77
CA GLY A 220 -0.21 -6.59 -4.31
C GLY A 220 -0.10 -7.25 -2.94
N MET A 221 0.97 -8.02 -2.70
CA MET A 221 1.19 -8.66 -1.39
C MET A 221 1.45 -7.63 -0.27
N PRO A 222 2.39 -6.67 -0.40
CA PRO A 222 2.61 -5.65 0.62
C PRO A 222 1.37 -4.79 0.92
N ILE A 223 0.56 -4.46 -0.09
CA ILE A 223 -0.73 -3.76 0.10
C ILE A 223 -1.67 -4.61 0.97
N ALA A 224 -1.82 -5.90 0.68
CA ALA A 224 -2.67 -6.78 1.47
C ALA A 224 -2.20 -6.89 2.93
N MET A 225 -0.89 -7.02 3.18
CA MET A 225 -0.31 -7.09 4.53
C MET A 225 -0.58 -5.80 5.32
N LEU A 226 -0.41 -4.62 4.72
CA LEU A 226 -0.70 -3.34 5.41
C LEU A 226 -2.16 -3.22 5.84
N LEU A 227 -3.09 -3.77 5.05
CA LEU A 227 -4.52 -3.54 5.26
C LEU A 227 -5.16 -4.55 6.22
N HIS A 228 -4.70 -5.80 6.27
CA HIS A 228 -5.31 -6.81 7.16
C HIS A 228 -4.73 -6.86 8.58
N THR A 229 -3.60 -6.20 8.82
CA THR A 229 -2.84 -6.34 10.07
C THR A 229 -3.37 -5.41 11.16
N ASP A 230 -3.01 -5.72 12.40
CA ASP A 230 -3.58 -5.10 13.61
C ASP A 230 -3.15 -3.62 13.73
N GLY A 231 -4.11 -2.72 13.96
CA GLY A 231 -3.85 -1.30 14.19
C GLY A 231 -3.07 -0.99 15.48
N GLY A 232 -3.02 -1.93 16.43
CA GLY A 232 -2.31 -1.82 17.71
C GLY A 232 -0.86 -2.32 17.72
N HIS A 233 -0.35 -2.87 16.62
CA HIS A 233 1.04 -3.34 16.53
C HIS A 233 2.08 -2.21 16.31
N GLU A 234 3.37 -2.53 16.47
CA GLU A 234 4.53 -1.61 16.37
C GLU A 234 4.43 -0.71 15.12
N ARG A 235 4.14 -1.33 13.97
CA ARG A 235 3.66 -0.65 12.77
C ARG A 235 2.15 -0.88 12.68
N PRO A 236 1.30 0.15 12.90
CA PRO A 236 -0.16 0.01 12.77
C PRO A 236 -0.59 -0.45 11.38
N GLY A 237 -1.41 -1.50 11.33
CA GLY A 237 -2.10 -1.96 10.13
C GLY A 237 -3.44 -1.26 9.92
N GLY A 238 -4.35 -1.93 9.21
CA GLY A 238 -5.66 -1.38 8.81
C GLY A 238 -6.89 -2.16 9.30
N ASP A 239 -6.73 -3.27 10.01
CA ASP A 239 -7.81 -4.09 10.59
C ASP A 239 -8.92 -4.50 9.60
N ALA A 240 -8.58 -4.66 8.32
CA ALA A 240 -9.51 -5.01 7.26
C ALA A 240 -9.60 -6.51 6.99
N THR A 241 -10.77 -6.98 6.55
CA THR A 241 -10.93 -8.34 6.01
C THR A 241 -10.49 -8.34 4.54
N VAL A 242 -9.24 -8.74 4.29
CA VAL A 242 -8.63 -8.69 2.94
C VAL A 242 -8.78 -10.00 2.18
N THR A 243 -9.34 -9.93 0.97
CA THR A 243 -9.32 -11.01 -0.03
C THR A 243 -8.28 -10.69 -1.12
N ILE A 244 -7.37 -11.63 -1.40
CA ILE A 244 -6.37 -11.50 -2.47
C ILE A 244 -6.82 -12.28 -3.70
N ALA A 245 -6.99 -11.58 -4.83
CA ALA A 245 -7.25 -12.18 -6.13
C ALA A 245 -6.02 -12.12 -7.05
N HIS A 246 -5.97 -12.98 -8.06
CA HIS A 246 -4.80 -13.18 -8.91
C HIS A 246 -5.14 -13.84 -10.26
N ARG A 247 -4.14 -14.03 -11.15
CA ARG A 247 -4.32 -14.59 -12.50
C ARG A 247 -5.10 -15.92 -12.63
N TYR A 248 -5.19 -16.73 -11.56
CA TYR A 248 -5.98 -17.97 -11.53
C TYR A 248 -7.33 -17.83 -10.80
N THR A 249 -7.73 -16.63 -10.40
CA THR A 249 -9.06 -16.35 -9.84
C THR A 249 -10.02 -16.21 -11.02
N PRO A 250 -11.05 -17.07 -11.17
CA PRO A 250 -12.02 -16.93 -12.25
C PRO A 250 -12.75 -15.58 -12.16
N LYS A 251 -13.14 -15.00 -13.31
CA LYS A 251 -13.77 -13.67 -13.35
C LYS A 251 -15.04 -13.60 -12.46
N GLU A 252 -15.85 -14.66 -12.46
CA GLU A 252 -17.03 -14.74 -11.60
C GLU A 252 -16.69 -14.71 -10.11
N GLN A 253 -15.62 -15.37 -9.69
CA GLN A 253 -15.15 -15.33 -8.29
C GLN A 253 -14.61 -13.94 -7.93
N LEU A 254 -13.82 -13.32 -8.82
CA LEU A 254 -13.37 -11.95 -8.64
C LEU A 254 -14.55 -10.98 -8.50
N LYS A 255 -15.60 -11.14 -9.31
CA LYS A 255 -16.84 -10.34 -9.25
C LYS A 255 -17.60 -10.54 -7.94
N ILE A 256 -17.75 -11.78 -7.46
CA ILE A 256 -18.39 -12.06 -6.16
C ILE A 256 -17.68 -11.32 -5.03
N HIS A 257 -16.35 -11.41 -4.94
CA HIS A 257 -15.60 -10.74 -3.87
C HIS A 257 -15.59 -9.22 -4.00
N THR A 258 -15.46 -8.67 -5.22
CA THR A 258 -15.45 -7.21 -5.44
C THR A 258 -16.81 -6.55 -5.18
N LEU A 259 -17.93 -7.26 -5.38
CA LEU A 259 -19.27 -6.81 -5.00
C LEU A 259 -19.51 -6.78 -3.48
N LEU A 260 -18.70 -7.51 -2.69
CA LEU A 260 -18.74 -7.48 -1.23
C LEU A 260 -17.78 -6.45 -0.62
N ALA A 261 -16.87 -5.89 -1.42
CA ALA A 261 -15.78 -5.03 -0.97
C ALA A 261 -16.23 -3.57 -0.73
N ASP A 262 -15.82 -3.01 0.40
CA ASP A 262 -15.86 -1.58 0.68
C ASP A 262 -14.71 -0.84 -0.01
N VAL A 263 -13.56 -1.52 -0.18
CA VAL A 263 -12.40 -1.00 -0.92
C VAL A 263 -11.91 -2.04 -1.94
N VAL A 264 -11.83 -1.64 -3.21
CA VAL A 264 -11.22 -2.44 -4.28
C VAL A 264 -9.90 -1.80 -4.67
N ILE A 265 -8.81 -2.56 -4.55
CA ILE A 265 -7.47 -2.16 -4.97
C ILE A 265 -7.05 -3.09 -6.10
N VAL A 266 -6.71 -2.53 -7.26
CA VAL A 266 -6.31 -3.33 -8.43
C VAL A 266 -4.88 -3.00 -8.86
N ALA A 267 -4.07 -4.06 -8.99
CA ALA A 267 -2.65 -4.04 -9.27
C ALA A 267 -2.29 -5.27 -10.13
N ALA A 268 -3.04 -5.46 -11.22
CA ALA A 268 -3.00 -6.64 -12.07
C ALA A 268 -2.25 -6.43 -13.39
N GLY A 269 -2.23 -5.20 -13.92
CA GLY A 269 -1.68 -4.91 -15.25
C GLY A 269 -2.58 -5.45 -16.36
N ILE A 270 -3.89 -5.23 -16.25
CA ILE A 270 -4.92 -5.67 -17.18
C ILE A 270 -5.93 -4.54 -17.37
N PRO A 271 -5.94 -3.83 -18.53
CA PRO A 271 -6.87 -2.75 -18.78
C PRO A 271 -8.33 -3.17 -18.61
N LYS A 272 -9.11 -2.35 -17.89
CA LYS A 272 -10.55 -2.56 -17.66
C LYS A 272 -10.91 -3.92 -17.05
N LEU A 273 -10.03 -4.50 -16.23
CA LEU A 273 -10.31 -5.68 -15.43
C LEU A 273 -11.48 -5.46 -14.45
N ILE A 274 -11.54 -4.27 -13.83
CA ILE A 274 -12.61 -3.89 -12.90
C ILE A 274 -13.63 -3.00 -13.60
N THR A 275 -14.86 -3.49 -13.72
CA THR A 275 -16.00 -2.83 -14.38
C THR A 275 -17.09 -2.42 -13.38
N SER A 276 -18.02 -1.55 -13.79
CA SER A 276 -19.06 -0.98 -12.92
C SER A 276 -20.01 -2.03 -12.31
N ASP A 277 -20.20 -3.18 -12.97
CA ASP A 277 -20.98 -4.31 -12.48
C ASP A 277 -20.24 -5.18 -11.44
N MET A 278 -18.96 -4.91 -11.17
CA MET A 278 -18.14 -5.58 -10.16
C MET A 278 -17.94 -4.74 -8.89
N VAL A 279 -18.20 -3.43 -8.95
CA VAL A 279 -17.97 -2.51 -7.83
C VAL A 279 -19.26 -2.33 -7.02
N LYS A 280 -19.18 -2.31 -5.69
CA LYS A 280 -20.30 -1.98 -4.78
C LYS A 280 -20.63 -0.48 -4.83
N GLU A 281 -21.91 -0.12 -4.68
CA GLU A 281 -22.34 1.28 -4.52
C GLU A 281 -21.67 1.92 -3.29
N GLY A 282 -21.02 3.06 -3.48
CA GLY A 282 -20.29 3.76 -2.41
C GLY A 282 -18.96 3.13 -2.01
N ALA A 283 -18.44 2.11 -2.71
CA ALA A 283 -17.10 1.58 -2.47
C ALA A 283 -15.98 2.54 -2.91
N ALA A 284 -14.81 2.44 -2.29
CA ALA A 284 -13.59 3.14 -2.74
C ALA A 284 -12.81 2.27 -3.75
N VAL A 285 -12.29 2.87 -4.82
CA VAL A 285 -11.55 2.15 -5.87
C VAL A 285 -10.17 2.78 -6.09
N ILE A 286 -9.12 2.01 -5.84
CA ILE A 286 -7.73 2.43 -5.98
C ILE A 286 -7.06 1.63 -7.11
N ASP A 287 -6.75 2.32 -8.18
CA ASP A 287 -6.13 1.80 -9.38
C ASP A 287 -4.61 2.01 -9.33
N VAL A 288 -3.89 0.92 -9.11
CA VAL A 288 -2.43 0.83 -9.11
C VAL A 288 -1.93 0.38 -10.50
N GLY A 289 -2.83 -0.02 -11.40
CA GLY A 289 -2.54 -0.52 -12.74
C GLY A 289 -1.81 0.50 -13.61
N ILE A 290 -0.87 0.01 -14.42
CA ILE A 290 -0.10 0.81 -15.38
C ILE A 290 -0.04 0.01 -16.67
N ASN A 291 -0.82 0.42 -17.67
CA ASN A 291 -0.90 -0.23 -18.96
C ASN A 291 -0.66 0.79 -20.08
N TYR A 292 0.27 0.49 -20.98
CA TYR A 292 0.50 1.31 -22.18
C TYR A 292 -0.32 0.76 -23.35
N VAL A 293 -1.33 1.51 -23.78
CA VAL A 293 -2.22 1.15 -24.89
C VAL A 293 -1.92 2.04 -26.08
N LEU A 294 -1.59 1.42 -27.21
CA LEU A 294 -1.44 2.09 -28.50
C LEU A 294 -2.82 2.39 -29.08
N ASP A 295 -3.11 3.66 -29.34
CA ASP A 295 -4.26 4.06 -30.15
C ASP A 295 -4.02 3.65 -31.62
N PRO A 296 -4.83 2.75 -32.21
CA PRO A 296 -4.63 2.27 -33.58
C PRO A 296 -4.96 3.33 -34.65
N VAL A 297 -5.66 4.42 -34.29
CA VAL A 297 -6.03 5.51 -35.20
C VAL A 297 -5.00 6.62 -35.16
N THR A 298 -4.58 7.06 -33.96
CA THR A 298 -3.63 8.18 -33.83
C THR A 298 -2.16 7.75 -33.71
N GLY A 299 -1.89 6.46 -33.54
CA GLY A 299 -0.54 5.93 -33.26
C GLY A 299 0.02 6.36 -31.90
N LYS A 300 -0.78 7.01 -31.05
CA LYS A 300 -0.34 7.55 -29.77
C LYS A 300 -0.43 6.50 -28.68
N THR A 301 0.67 6.24 -27.99
CA THR A 301 0.64 5.44 -26.76
C THR A 301 0.03 6.26 -25.62
N THR A 302 -0.96 5.68 -24.94
CA THR A 302 -1.64 6.25 -23.78
C THR A 302 -1.42 5.36 -22.55
N LEU A 303 -1.33 5.97 -21.37
CA LEU A 303 -1.25 5.25 -20.10
C LEU A 303 -2.66 5.15 -19.50
N VAL A 304 -3.13 3.92 -19.28
CA VAL A 304 -4.42 3.61 -18.66
C VAL A 304 -4.24 2.66 -17.48
N GLY A 305 -5.20 2.67 -16.55
CA GLY A 305 -5.21 1.78 -15.40
C GLY A 305 -5.93 0.46 -15.65
N ASP A 306 -6.17 -0.30 -14.59
CA ASP A 306 -6.90 -1.58 -14.63
C ASP A 306 -8.43 -1.41 -14.45
N VAL A 307 -8.91 -0.19 -14.15
CA VAL A 307 -10.34 0.13 -13.94
C VAL A 307 -10.97 0.75 -15.18
N ASP A 308 -12.23 0.40 -15.49
CA ASP A 308 -13.07 1.15 -16.43
C ASP A 308 -13.57 2.46 -15.80
N PHE A 309 -12.66 3.42 -15.65
CA PHE A 309 -12.79 4.64 -14.84
C PHE A 309 -14.12 5.40 -15.09
N GLU A 310 -14.49 5.61 -16.35
CA GLU A 310 -15.70 6.37 -16.72
C GLU A 310 -17.03 5.71 -16.32
N ALA A 311 -17.04 4.38 -16.17
CA ALA A 311 -18.21 3.63 -15.72
C ALA A 311 -18.21 3.42 -14.20
N VAL A 312 -17.03 3.23 -13.60
CA VAL A 312 -16.88 2.97 -12.16
C VAL A 312 -17.02 4.26 -11.32
N LYS A 313 -16.60 5.42 -11.84
CA LYS A 313 -16.75 6.70 -11.14
C LYS A 313 -18.21 7.09 -10.87
N LYS A 314 -19.18 6.48 -11.55
CA LYS A 314 -20.63 6.76 -11.39
C LYS A 314 -21.28 5.93 -10.26
N LYS A 315 -20.47 5.22 -9.48
CA LYS A 315 -20.89 4.17 -8.53
C LYS A 315 -20.01 4.10 -7.28
N ALA A 316 -18.70 4.31 -7.44
CA ALA A 316 -17.77 4.42 -6.33
C ALA A 316 -18.01 5.71 -5.53
N SER A 317 -17.68 5.74 -4.24
CA SER A 317 -17.59 6.98 -3.44
C SER A 317 -16.27 7.70 -3.69
N PHE A 318 -15.20 6.94 -3.92
CA PHE A 318 -13.85 7.44 -4.18
C PHE A 318 -13.22 6.67 -5.34
N ILE A 319 -12.46 7.35 -6.21
CA ILE A 319 -11.71 6.71 -7.29
C ILE A 319 -10.37 7.41 -7.55
N THR A 320 -9.28 6.66 -7.69
CA THR A 320 -8.00 7.22 -8.17
C THR A 320 -7.91 7.15 -9.70
N PRO A 321 -7.52 8.22 -10.41
CA PRO A 321 -7.33 8.18 -11.86
C PRO A 321 -5.97 7.56 -12.25
N VAL A 322 -5.90 7.00 -13.45
CA VAL A 322 -4.62 6.65 -14.11
C VAL A 322 -4.58 7.36 -15.47
N PRO A 323 -3.60 8.23 -15.74
CA PRO A 323 -2.55 8.70 -14.83
C PRO A 323 -3.06 9.64 -13.73
N GLY A 324 -2.22 9.91 -12.73
CA GLY A 324 -2.42 10.99 -11.74
C GLY A 324 -2.82 10.56 -10.33
N GLY A 325 -3.20 9.30 -10.13
CA GLY A 325 -3.48 8.66 -8.85
C GLY A 325 -2.24 8.11 -8.14
N VAL A 326 -2.10 6.78 -8.05
CA VAL A 326 -1.08 6.13 -7.19
C VAL A 326 0.36 6.46 -7.60
N GLY A 327 0.68 6.47 -8.90
CA GLY A 327 2.06 6.61 -9.40
C GLY A 327 2.84 7.85 -8.88
N PRO A 328 2.30 9.08 -8.93
CA PRO A 328 2.91 10.25 -8.30
C PRO A 328 3.20 10.08 -6.80
N VAL A 329 2.29 9.42 -6.07
CA VAL A 329 2.44 9.17 -4.63
C VAL A 329 3.53 8.12 -4.38
N THR A 330 3.64 7.07 -5.21
CA THR A 330 4.76 6.11 -5.16
C THR A 330 6.11 6.80 -5.22
N VAL A 331 6.28 7.77 -6.14
CA VAL A 331 7.53 8.55 -6.24
C VAL A 331 7.77 9.38 -4.97
N ALA A 332 6.74 9.99 -4.38
CA ALA A 332 6.88 10.71 -3.12
C ALA A 332 7.26 9.79 -1.94
N MET A 333 6.70 8.58 -1.88
CA MET A 333 6.99 7.63 -0.80
C MET A 333 8.39 7.01 -0.89
N LEU A 334 8.92 6.79 -2.10
CA LEU A 334 10.35 6.44 -2.29
C LEU A 334 11.28 7.51 -1.68
N LEU A 335 10.97 8.80 -1.89
CA LEU A 335 11.77 9.90 -1.33
C LEU A 335 11.60 10.01 0.19
N LYS A 336 10.42 9.67 0.72
CA LYS A 336 10.18 9.53 2.17
C LYS A 336 11.05 8.42 2.75
N ASN A 337 11.09 7.24 2.13
CA ASN A 337 11.95 6.13 2.53
C ASN A 337 13.44 6.53 2.48
N THR A 338 13.87 7.26 1.44
CA THR A 338 15.25 7.79 1.35
C THR A 338 15.59 8.72 2.51
N LEU A 339 14.66 9.59 2.93
CA LEU A 339 14.85 10.45 4.10
C LEU A 339 14.87 9.67 5.42
N LEU A 340 14.05 8.62 5.55
CA LEU A 340 14.05 7.73 6.73
C LEU A 340 15.35 6.93 6.86
N ALA A 341 15.85 6.40 5.74
CA ALA A 341 17.14 5.69 5.66
C ALA A 341 18.31 6.62 6.01
N ALA A 342 18.36 7.83 5.43
CA ALA A 342 19.37 8.84 5.77
C ALA A 342 19.36 9.23 7.26
N LYS A 343 18.18 9.24 7.89
CA LYS A 343 17.98 9.54 9.30
C LYS A 343 18.24 8.37 10.24
N LYS A 344 18.46 7.15 9.73
CA LYS A 344 18.51 5.93 10.54
C LYS A 344 17.29 5.78 11.46
N ALA A 345 16.10 6.03 10.88
CA ALA A 345 14.85 6.07 11.63
C ALA A 345 14.23 4.69 11.90
N ILE A 346 14.80 3.63 11.32
CA ILE A 346 14.29 2.24 11.34
C ILE A 346 15.37 1.23 11.78
N TYR A 347 16.65 1.54 11.50
CA TYR A 347 17.84 0.69 11.66
C TYR A 347 18.97 1.48 12.33
#